data_AF-A0A9R1V9Z2-F1
#
_entry.id   AF-A0A9R1V9Z2-F1
#
_cell.length_a   1.000
_cell.length_b   1.000
_cell.length_c   1.000
_cell.angle_alpha   90.00
_cell.angle_beta   90.00
_cell.angle_gamma   90.00
#
_symmetry.space_group_name_H-M   'P 1'
#
loop_
_entity.id
_entity.type
_entity.pdbx_description
1 polymer ?
#
loop_
_entity_poly.entity_id
_entity_poly.type
_entity_poly.pdbx_seq_one_letter_code
_entity_poly.pdbx_strand_id
1 'polypeptide(L)'
;MEMGLLEVVKEVLPNAEHRQCARHIYANFKKSYKGEEYKYMFWVAAGCTIELEFISVMERLKAIDVGAYEYLMSHNPISWSRAYFCQALNICGLDVFALVDVLD
;
A
#
# COMPACT_ATOMS: atom_id res chain seq x y z
N MET A 1 24.51 -14.86 11.28
CA MET A 1 23.49 -15.89 11.03
C MET A 1 22.14 -15.23 11.18
N GLU A 2 21.52 -14.81 10.07
CA GLU A 2 20.15 -14.31 10.04
C GLU A 2 19.32 -15.27 9.19
N MET A 3 19.01 -16.44 9.75
CA MET A 3 18.05 -17.39 9.17
C MET A 3 17.13 -17.86 10.29
N GLY A 4 16.15 -17.05 10.65
CA GLY A 4 15.18 -17.44 11.67
C GLY A 4 13.90 -16.61 11.66
N LEU A 5 13.98 -15.32 11.28
CA LEU A 5 12.80 -14.46 11.34
C LEU A 5 11.79 -14.76 10.21
N LEU A 6 12.26 -15.11 9.02
CA LEU A 6 11.39 -15.41 7.87
C LEU A 6 10.62 -16.74 8.03
N GLU A 7 11.18 -17.69 8.78
CA GLU A 7 10.60 -19.02 8.96
C GLU A 7 9.51 -18.99 10.05
N VAL A 8 9.78 -18.30 11.16
CA VAL A 8 8.80 -18.12 12.26
C VAL A 8 7.59 -17.31 11.83
N VAL A 9 7.77 -16.28 10.99
CA VAL A 9 6.64 -15.48 10.49
C VAL A 9 5.68 -16.31 9.62
N LYS A 10 6.19 -17.29 8.88
CA LYS A 10 5.36 -18.19 8.05
C LYS A 10 4.58 -19.22 8.89
N GLU A 11 5.11 -19.67 10.00
CA GLU A 11 4.45 -20.65 10.87
C GLU A 11 3.36 -20.03 11.76
N VAL A 12 3.57 -18.80 12.24
CA VAL A 12 2.63 -18.13 13.15
C VAL A 12 1.48 -17.44 12.41
N LEU A 13 1.72 -16.97 11.19
CA LEU A 13 0.72 -16.29 10.36
C LEU A 13 0.79 -16.76 8.90
N PRO A 14 0.41 -18.02 8.60
CA PRO A 14 0.49 -18.58 7.23
C PRO A 14 -0.39 -17.82 6.21
N ASN A 15 -1.36 -17.03 6.70
CA ASN A 15 -2.25 -16.18 5.92
C ASN A 15 -1.96 -14.68 6.05
N ALA A 16 -0.86 -14.28 6.69
CA ALA A 16 -0.38 -12.91 6.54
C ALA A 16 0.10 -12.80 5.10
N GLU A 17 -0.79 -12.36 4.20
CA GLU A 17 -0.39 -11.88 2.89
C GLU A 17 0.81 -10.97 3.12
N HIS A 18 1.97 -11.35 2.57
CA HIS A 18 3.15 -10.50 2.52
C HIS A 18 2.85 -9.33 1.57
N ARG A 19 1.87 -8.48 1.92
CA ARG A 19 1.58 -7.21 1.26
C ARG A 19 2.84 -6.38 1.39
N GLN A 20 3.29 -5.82 0.28
CA GLN A 20 4.26 -4.74 0.35
C GLN A 20 3.58 -3.58 1.09
N CYS A 21 3.81 -3.47 2.39
CA CYS A 21 3.20 -2.42 3.21
C CYS A 21 3.46 -1.06 2.57
N ALA A 22 2.48 -0.17 2.57
CA ALA A 22 2.62 1.19 2.01
C ALA A 22 3.87 1.91 2.54
N ARG A 23 4.26 1.66 3.80
CA ARG A 23 5.54 2.12 4.37
C ARG A 23 6.78 1.74 3.55
N HIS A 24 6.88 0.49 3.09
CA HIS A 24 8.03 0.00 2.32
C HIS A 24 8.07 0.60 0.91
N ILE A 25 6.92 0.67 0.23
CA ILE A 25 6.82 1.31 -1.08
C ILE A 25 7.19 2.79 -0.95
N TYR A 26 6.65 3.50 0.06
CA TYR A 26 7.00 4.89 0.32
C TYR A 26 8.49 5.08 0.59
N ALA A 27 9.10 4.19 1.37
CA ALA A 27 10.52 4.28 1.71
C ALA A 27 11.43 4.19 0.48
N ASN A 28 11.03 3.46 -0.56
CA ASN A 28 11.73 3.42 -1.84
C ASN A 28 11.32 4.56 -2.77
N PHE A 29 10.03 4.87 -2.84
CA PHE A 29 9.48 5.98 -3.63
C PHE A 29 10.15 7.31 -3.29
N LYS A 30 10.27 7.65 -2.00
CA LYS A 30 10.86 8.92 -1.53
C LYS A 30 12.35 9.10 -1.87
N LYS A 31 13.05 8.03 -2.29
CA LYS A 31 14.46 8.12 -2.73
C LYS A 31 14.57 8.86 -4.06
N SER A 32 13.63 8.61 -4.97
CA SER A 32 13.59 9.18 -6.31
C SER A 32 12.64 10.36 -6.43
N TYR A 33 11.48 10.31 -5.75
CA TYR A 33 10.43 11.32 -5.83
C TYR A 33 10.34 12.08 -4.51
N LYS A 34 10.99 13.26 -4.47
CA LYS A 34 11.18 14.06 -3.25
C LYS A 34 10.25 15.27 -3.24
N GLY A 35 9.66 15.55 -2.09
CA GLY A 35 8.80 16.71 -1.88
C GLY A 35 7.54 16.34 -1.08
N GLU A 36 6.94 17.36 -0.46
CA GLU A 36 5.71 17.17 0.32
C GLU A 36 4.53 16.75 -0.55
N GLU A 37 4.47 17.22 -1.80
CA GLU A 37 3.42 16.85 -2.75
C GLU A 37 3.42 15.35 -3.08
N TYR A 38 4.59 14.77 -3.39
CA TYR A 38 4.73 13.33 -3.63
C TYR A 38 4.39 12.50 -2.39
N LYS A 39 4.82 12.95 -1.20
CA LYS A 39 4.45 12.32 0.06
C LYS A 39 2.93 12.35 0.26
N TYR A 40 2.33 13.51 0.08
CA TYR A 40 0.89 13.70 0.24
C TYR A 40 0.10 12.81 -0.72
N MET A 41 0.39 12.87 -2.03
CA MET A 41 -0.30 12.06 -3.04
C MET A 41 -0.16 10.56 -2.76
N PHE A 42 1.03 10.09 -2.35
CA PHE A 42 1.24 8.69 -1.98
C PHE A 42 0.32 8.26 -0.83
N TRP A 43 0.32 9.00 0.28
CA TRP A 43 -0.45 8.62 1.46
C TRP A 43 -1.95 8.78 1.26
N VAL A 44 -2.38 9.76 0.46
CA VAL A 44 -3.78 9.87 0.04
C VAL A 44 -4.17 8.65 -0.79
N ALA A 45 -3.40 8.27 -1.81
CA ALA A 45 -3.69 7.09 -2.64
C ALA A 45 -3.69 5.78 -1.81
N ALA A 46 -2.73 5.61 -0.90
CA ALA A 46 -2.69 4.46 0.01
C ALA A 46 -3.92 4.41 0.95
N GLY A 47 -4.40 5.59 1.37
CA GLY A 47 -5.53 5.75 2.29
C GLY A 47 -6.92 5.72 1.64
N CYS A 48 -7.03 5.92 0.32
CA CYS A 48 -8.30 5.86 -0.40
C CYS A 48 -9.05 4.57 -0.07
N THR A 49 -10.36 4.64 0.14
CA THR A 49 -11.21 3.46 0.39
C THR A 49 -12.11 3.13 -0.81
N ILE A 50 -12.24 4.07 -1.74
CA ILE A 50 -13.03 3.96 -2.96
C ILE A 50 -12.07 3.96 -4.16
N GLU A 51 -12.24 3.00 -5.06
CA GLU A 51 -11.41 2.86 -6.26
C GLU A 51 -11.43 4.12 -7.14
N LEU A 52 -12.59 4.76 -7.30
CA LEU A 52 -12.71 6.01 -8.06
C LEU A 52 -11.88 7.16 -7.47
N GLU A 53 -11.79 7.25 -6.14
CA GLU A 53 -10.95 8.26 -5.47
C GLU A 53 -9.47 7.95 -5.68
N PHE A 54 -9.08 6.68 -5.58
CA PHE A 54 -7.72 6.23 -5.88
C PHE A 54 -7.32 6.63 -7.30
N ILE A 55 -8.15 6.30 -8.30
CA ILE A 55 -7.91 6.64 -9.70
C ILE A 55 -7.77 8.15 -9.87
N SER A 56 -8.63 8.95 -9.23
CA SER A 56 -8.56 10.42 -9.29
C SER A 56 -7.23 10.96 -8.74
N VAL A 57 -6.74 10.40 -7.63
CA VAL A 57 -5.45 10.80 -7.04
C VAL A 57 -4.29 10.38 -7.94
N MET A 58 -4.34 9.18 -8.51
CA MET A 58 -3.31 8.69 -9.43
C MET A 58 -3.27 9.49 -10.74
N GLU A 59 -4.41 9.89 -11.29
CA GLU A 59 -4.48 10.79 -12.46
C GLU A 59 -3.90 12.17 -12.15
N ARG A 60 -4.13 12.71 -10.94
CA ARG A 60 -3.48 13.96 -10.50
C ARG A 60 -1.97 13.79 -10.40
N LEU A 61 -1.49 12.70 -9.83
CA LEU A 61 -0.06 12.41 -9.77
C LEU A 61 0.54 12.28 -11.18
N LYS A 62 -0.16 11.61 -12.10
CA LYS A 62 0.27 11.45 -13.50
C LYS A 62 0.37 12.78 -14.24
N ALA A 63 -0.52 13.72 -13.96
CA ALA A 63 -0.48 15.06 -14.53
C ALA A 63 0.74 15.87 -14.05
N ILE A 64 1.26 15.57 -12.85
CA ILE A 64 2.44 16.22 -12.28
C ILE A 64 3.72 15.52 -12.74
N ASP A 65 3.77 14.19 -12.62
CA ASP A 65 4.92 13.35 -12.93
C ASP A 65 4.46 11.95 -13.36
N VAL A 66 4.56 11.70 -14.66
CA VAL A 66 4.22 10.40 -15.26
C VAL A 66 5.11 9.27 -14.72
N GLY A 67 6.39 9.55 -14.44
CA GLY A 67 7.31 8.54 -13.91
C GLY A 67 6.94 8.13 -12.48
N ALA A 68 6.49 9.08 -11.66
CA ALA A 68 6.00 8.79 -10.30
C ALA A 68 4.73 7.92 -10.34
N TYR A 69 3.81 8.24 -11.26
CA TYR A 69 2.61 7.43 -11.51
C TYR A 69 2.98 6.01 -11.94
N GLU A 70 3.84 5.85 -12.95
CA GLU A 70 4.25 4.55 -13.47
C GLU A 70 4.94 3.71 -12.39
N TYR A 71 5.80 4.32 -11.57
CA TYR A 71 6.43 3.65 -10.44
C TYR A 71 5.39 3.06 -9.49
N LEU A 72 4.42 3.85 -9.04
CA LEU A 72 3.40 3.37 -8.10
C LEU A 72 2.47 2.33 -8.72
N MET A 73 2.11 2.48 -9.99
CA MET A 73 1.28 1.49 -10.69
C MET A 73 2.04 0.19 -11.00
N SER A 74 3.37 0.21 -11.05
CA SER A 74 4.18 -1.00 -11.16
C SER A 74 4.14 -1.86 -9.89
N HIS A 75 3.83 -1.26 -8.74
CA HIS A 75 3.53 -1.97 -7.50
C HIS A 75 2.03 -2.27 -7.45
N ASN A 76 1.64 -3.55 -7.39
CA ASN A 76 0.23 -3.97 -7.38
C ASN A 76 -0.60 -3.15 -6.35
N PRO A 77 -1.53 -2.27 -6.79
CA PRO A 77 -2.31 -1.39 -5.91
C PRO A 77 -3.12 -2.13 -4.83
N ILE A 78 -3.51 -3.38 -5.09
CA ILE A 78 -4.20 -4.26 -4.13
C ILE A 78 -3.36 -4.48 -2.87
N SER A 79 -2.02 -4.43 -2.99
CA SER A 79 -1.13 -4.69 -1.88
C SER A 79 -0.90 -3.49 -0.95
N TRP A 80 -1.19 -2.26 -1.38
CA TRP A 80 -0.79 -1.06 -0.64
C TRP A 80 -1.84 0.05 -0.55
N SER A 81 -2.94 -0.03 -1.30
CA SER A 81 -4.07 0.89 -1.19
C SER A 81 -5.29 0.20 -0.58
N ARG A 82 -5.90 0.87 0.40
CA ARG A 82 -7.14 0.42 1.04
C ARG A 82 -8.32 0.32 0.08
N ALA A 83 -8.25 1.02 -1.06
CA ALA A 83 -9.34 1.10 -2.05
C ALA A 83 -9.67 -0.27 -2.64
N TYR A 84 -8.70 -1.18 -2.59
CA TYR A 84 -8.79 -2.51 -3.16
C TYR A 84 -8.84 -3.62 -2.09
N PHE A 85 -8.78 -3.27 -0.79
CA PHE A 85 -8.77 -4.26 0.30
C PHE A 85 -10.11 -5.01 0.43
N CYS A 86 -11.25 -4.35 0.13
CA CYS A 86 -12.57 -4.99 0.16
C CYS A 86 -12.98 -5.69 -1.16
N GLN A 87 -12.31 -5.43 -2.28
CA GLN A 87 -12.61 -6.13 -3.54
C GLN A 87 -11.93 -7.50 -3.64
N ALA A 88 -10.87 -7.74 -2.87
CA ALA A 88 -10.13 -9.00 -2.89
C ALA A 88 -10.77 -10.13 -2.04
N LEU A 89 -11.75 -9.81 -1.19
CA LEU A 89 -12.38 -10.77 -0.28
C LEU A 89 -13.90 -10.68 -0.39
N ASN A 90 -14.51 -11.58 -1.15
CA ASN A 90 -15.96 -11.75 -1.19
C ASN A 90 -16.51 -12.41 0.10
N ILE A 91 -16.02 -12.02 1.28
CA ILE A 91 -16.36 -12.62 2.56
C ILE A 91 -16.68 -11.50 3.56
N CYS A 92 -17.99 -11.34 3.81
CA CYS A 92 -18.51 -10.66 4.99
C CYS A 92 -17.92 -11.28 6.27
N GLY A 93 -17.44 -10.43 7.18
CA GLY A 93 -17.32 -10.74 8.59
C GLY A 93 -15.99 -11.38 8.99
N LEU A 94 -15.02 -10.53 9.33
CA LEU A 94 -14.29 -10.50 10.61
C LEU A 94 -13.06 -9.61 10.42
N ASP A 95 -13.23 -8.34 10.75
CA ASP A 95 -12.13 -7.39 10.95
C ASP A 95 -11.25 -7.88 12.10
N VAL A 96 -10.11 -8.46 11.79
CA VAL A 96 -8.99 -8.62 12.74
C VAL A 96 -7.77 -7.77 12.36
N PHE A 97 -7.76 -7.16 11.17
CA PHE A 97 -6.63 -6.36 10.68
C PHE A 97 -6.80 -4.83 10.84
N ALA A 98 -7.99 -4.35 11.23
CA ALA A 98 -8.21 -2.92 11.48
C ALA A 98 -7.51 -2.39 12.76
N LEU A 99 -6.99 -3.27 13.64
CA LEU A 99 -6.45 -2.87 14.94
C LEU A 99 -4.93 -2.70 15.00
N VAL A 100 -4.17 -3.01 13.95
CA VAL A 100 -2.68 -2.92 13.97
C VAL A 100 -2.08 -1.86 13.06
N ASP A 101 -2.86 -1.12 12.28
CA ASP A 101 -2.35 -0.06 11.39
C ASP A 101 -2.91 1.35 11.71
N VAL A 102 -3.55 1.55 12.88
CA VAL A 102 -4.01 2.89 13.34
C VAL A 102 -3.10 3.48 14.44
N LEU A 103 -2.09 2.74 14.92
CA LEU A 103 -1.17 3.22 15.95
C LEU A 103 0.27 2.87 15.59
N ASP A 104 0.88 3.68 14.73
CA ASP A 104 2.30 4.06 14.74
C ASP A 104 2.55 5.24 13.79
#